data_AF-B0V1A2-F1
#
_entry.id   AF-B0V1A2-F1
#
_cell.length_a   1.000
_cell.length_b   1.000
_cell.length_c   1.000
_cell.angle_alpha   90.00
_cell.angle_beta   90.00
_cell.angle_gamma   90.00
#
_symmetry.space_group_name_H-M   'P 1'
#
loop_
_entity.id
_entity.type
_entity.pdbx_description
1 polymer ?
#
loop_
_entity_poly.entity_id
_entity_poly.type
_entity_poly.pdbx_seq_one_letter_code
_entity_poly.pdbx_strand_id
1 'polypeptide(L)'
;MAETMRVPVKTEYRLGEQTEQRLREMGARCVMETSDVEYYYDTSSFQLASTQTWLFQHNGQWGLMLAEEQETNHPQSDDNQMSKSTTSSPEERSETSAPKEMSKTSSDTSLRYTELRDTSTIMSHLSKCLQLPLTLNEMQNMTMKSFLNMAQIQMFDSWTRTSTMRYSLPGGFSLVVERNYRIPTETPSAFLMMNAEVLSISSELEKMDRLRKSLSLYTKANSDE
;
A
#
# COMPACT_ATOMS: atom_id res chain seq x y z
N MET A 1 34.64 -24.49 -30.51
CA MET A 1 34.17 -23.10 -30.28
C MET A 1 34.37 -22.83 -28.80
N ALA A 2 35.15 -21.83 -28.42
CA ALA A 2 35.32 -21.50 -27.00
C ALA A 2 33.99 -20.94 -26.50
N GLU A 3 33.40 -21.58 -25.49
CA GLU A 3 32.16 -21.14 -24.88
C GLU A 3 32.44 -19.82 -24.14
N THR A 4 31.86 -18.71 -24.61
CA THR A 4 32.08 -17.41 -23.98
C THR A 4 31.25 -17.34 -22.69
N MET A 5 31.93 -17.22 -21.57
CA MET A 5 31.28 -17.05 -20.28
C MET A 5 30.54 -15.71 -20.23
N ARG A 6 29.24 -15.77 -19.93
CA ARG A 6 28.39 -14.58 -19.76
C ARG A 6 27.93 -14.46 -18.31
N VAL A 7 27.87 -13.23 -17.82
CA VAL A 7 27.44 -12.89 -16.47
C VAL A 7 26.27 -11.92 -16.51
N PRO A 8 25.26 -12.07 -15.62
CA PRO A 8 24.18 -11.11 -15.52
C PRO A 8 24.70 -9.80 -14.91
N VAL A 9 24.42 -8.69 -15.58
CA VAL A 9 24.72 -7.33 -15.11
C VAL A 9 23.39 -6.63 -14.87
N LYS A 10 23.29 -5.91 -13.75
CA LYS A 10 22.12 -5.14 -13.34
C LYS A 10 22.57 -3.76 -12.89
N THR A 11 21.89 -2.71 -13.33
CA THR A 11 22.08 -1.35 -12.80
C THR A 11 20.74 -0.70 -12.52
N GLU A 12 20.67 -0.03 -11.37
CA GLU A 12 19.48 0.64 -10.86
C GLU A 12 19.46 2.12 -11.29
N TYR A 13 18.28 2.57 -11.69
CA TYR A 13 17.98 3.91 -12.16
C TYR A 13 16.60 4.34 -11.64
N ARG A 14 16.28 5.62 -11.83
CA ARG A 14 14.92 6.15 -11.74
C ARG A 14 14.36 6.36 -13.13
N LEU A 15 13.04 6.17 -13.27
CA LEU A 15 12.34 6.49 -14.51
C LEU A 15 12.30 8.01 -14.69
N GLY A 16 12.59 8.46 -15.91
CA GLY A 16 12.29 9.82 -16.32
C GLY A 16 10.90 9.95 -16.92
N GLU A 17 10.42 11.19 -17.02
CA GLU A 17 9.07 11.49 -17.53
C GLU A 17 8.82 10.94 -18.95
N GLN A 18 9.88 10.88 -19.78
CA GLN A 18 9.80 10.39 -21.15
C GLN A 18 10.07 8.89 -21.30
N THR A 19 10.48 8.18 -20.24
CA THR A 19 10.97 6.79 -20.35
C THR A 19 9.95 5.86 -21.01
N GLU A 20 8.67 5.94 -20.64
CA GLU A 20 7.62 5.07 -21.21
C GLU A 20 7.36 5.35 -22.70
N GLN A 21 7.43 6.62 -23.11
CA GLN A 21 7.33 7.00 -24.52
C GLN A 21 8.55 6.46 -25.30
N ARG A 22 9.76 6.60 -24.76
CA ARG A 22 11.00 6.08 -25.36
C ARG A 22 10.99 4.56 -25.48
N LEU A 23 10.47 3.84 -24.49
CA LEU A 23 10.29 2.39 -24.56
C LEU A 23 9.42 2.00 -25.76
N ARG A 24 8.29 2.68 -25.96
CA ARG A 24 7.40 2.45 -27.12
C ARG A 24 8.09 2.75 -28.44
N GLU A 25 8.81 3.88 -28.53
CA GLU A 25 9.57 4.28 -29.73
C GLU A 25 10.67 3.27 -30.10
N MET A 26 11.30 2.65 -29.11
CA MET A 26 12.31 1.61 -29.31
C MET A 26 11.73 0.22 -29.65
N GLY A 27 10.40 0.11 -29.72
CA GLY A 27 9.72 -1.18 -29.95
C GLY A 27 9.86 -2.14 -28.77
N ALA A 28 10.09 -1.63 -27.56
CA ALA A 28 10.12 -2.45 -26.36
C ALA A 28 8.77 -3.17 -26.17
N ARG A 29 8.82 -4.43 -25.74
CA ARG A 29 7.61 -5.22 -25.46
C ARG A 29 7.57 -5.57 -23.99
N CYS A 30 6.44 -5.31 -23.33
CA CYS A 30 6.19 -5.85 -22.00
C CYS A 30 6.07 -7.37 -22.12
N VAL A 31 6.99 -8.11 -21.50
CA VAL A 31 7.02 -9.59 -21.54
C VAL A 31 6.49 -10.22 -20.25
N MET A 32 6.37 -9.44 -19.18
CA MET A 32 5.87 -9.88 -17.89
C MET A 32 5.37 -8.68 -17.11
N GLU A 33 4.22 -8.85 -16.46
CA GLU A 33 3.67 -7.91 -15.51
C GLU A 33 3.23 -8.71 -14.29
N THR A 34 3.69 -8.27 -13.11
CA THR A 34 3.32 -8.87 -11.83
C THR A 34 2.92 -7.76 -10.87
N SER A 35 1.77 -7.92 -10.22
CA SER A 35 1.25 -6.96 -9.27
C SER A 35 1.11 -7.64 -7.91
N ASP A 36 1.61 -6.97 -6.88
CA ASP A 36 1.43 -7.35 -5.49
C ASP A 36 0.14 -6.69 -4.98
N VAL A 37 -0.94 -7.46 -4.96
CA VAL A 37 -2.30 -6.95 -4.64
C VAL A 37 -2.72 -7.41 -3.26
N GLU A 38 -3.29 -6.49 -2.50
CA GLU A 38 -3.91 -6.71 -1.20
C GLU A 38 -5.42 -6.59 -1.36
N TYR A 39 -6.16 -7.59 -0.91
CA TYR A 39 -7.62 -7.63 -1.01
C TYR A 39 -8.22 -7.31 0.34
N TYR A 40 -9.19 -6.41 0.40
CA TYR A 40 -9.85 -6.01 1.63
C TYR A 40 -11.27 -6.57 1.69
N TYR A 41 -11.67 -6.96 2.90
CA TYR A 41 -12.90 -7.70 3.14
C TYR A 41 -13.72 -7.04 4.26
N ASP A 42 -15.04 -6.98 4.06
CA ASP A 42 -15.98 -6.44 5.02
C ASP A 42 -17.37 -7.06 4.79
N THR A 43 -18.28 -6.80 5.71
CA THR A 43 -19.71 -7.03 5.55
C THR A 43 -20.30 -6.04 4.54
N SER A 44 -21.47 -6.36 3.99
CA SER A 44 -22.20 -5.45 3.08
C SER A 44 -22.56 -4.09 3.70
N SER A 45 -22.57 -4.01 5.04
CA SER A 45 -22.83 -2.80 5.81
C SER A 45 -21.57 -2.11 6.34
N PHE A 46 -20.37 -2.54 5.93
CA PHE A 46 -19.09 -1.95 6.36
C PHE A 46 -18.88 -1.95 7.90
N GLN A 47 -19.38 -2.99 8.59
CA GLN A 47 -19.27 -3.09 10.05
C GLN A 47 -17.82 -3.12 10.54
N LEU A 48 -16.90 -3.79 9.82
CA LEU A 48 -15.50 -3.85 10.23
C LEU A 48 -14.86 -2.46 10.10
N ALA A 49 -15.01 -1.80 8.94
CA ALA A 49 -14.51 -0.45 8.74
C ALA A 49 -15.09 0.55 9.76
N SER A 50 -16.38 0.42 10.12
CA SER A 50 -17.02 1.30 11.12
C SER A 50 -16.43 1.18 12.52
N THR A 51 -15.78 0.04 12.81
CA THR A 51 -15.09 -0.24 14.07
C THR A 51 -13.56 -0.14 13.92
N GLN A 52 -13.09 0.53 12.86
CA GLN A 52 -11.68 0.68 12.52
C GLN A 52 -10.91 -0.65 12.48
N THR A 53 -11.61 -1.70 12.05
CA THR A 53 -11.10 -3.06 11.88
C THR A 53 -10.99 -3.35 10.39
N TRP A 54 -9.80 -3.74 9.93
CA TRP A 54 -9.54 -3.98 8.51
C TRP A 54 -9.08 -5.41 8.29
N LEU A 55 -9.95 -6.24 7.72
CA LEU A 55 -9.60 -7.59 7.30
C LEU A 55 -9.05 -7.55 5.88
N PHE A 56 -7.88 -8.15 5.67
CA PHE A 56 -7.26 -8.20 4.36
C PHE A 56 -6.60 -9.56 4.08
N GLN A 57 -6.40 -9.84 2.79
CA GLN A 57 -5.64 -10.99 2.29
C GLN A 57 -4.52 -10.52 1.38
N HIS A 58 -3.29 -10.98 1.64
CA HIS A 58 -2.11 -10.65 0.87
C HIS A 58 -1.27 -11.91 0.64
N ASN A 59 -0.97 -12.25 -0.62
CA ASN A 59 -0.24 -13.47 -0.99
C ASN A 59 -0.81 -14.76 -0.34
N GLY A 60 -2.15 -14.84 -0.28
CA GLY A 60 -2.87 -15.96 0.32
C GLY A 60 -2.90 -15.97 1.86
N GLN A 61 -2.16 -15.07 2.52
CA GLN A 61 -2.13 -14.92 3.97
C GLN A 61 -3.17 -13.91 4.42
N TRP A 62 -3.88 -14.23 5.50
CA TRP A 62 -4.85 -13.34 6.12
C TRP A 62 -4.17 -12.41 7.13
N GLY A 63 -4.68 -11.20 7.25
CA GLY A 63 -4.32 -10.27 8.31
C GLY A 63 -5.51 -9.43 8.75
N LEU A 64 -5.48 -9.00 10.01
CA LEU A 64 -6.48 -8.11 10.58
C LEU A 64 -5.77 -6.93 11.25
N MET A 65 -5.98 -5.71 10.76
CA MET A 65 -5.51 -4.51 11.44
C MET A 65 -6.60 -3.97 12.35
N LEU A 66 -6.22 -3.65 13.59
CA LEU A 66 -7.09 -3.12 14.63
C LEU A 66 -6.57 -1.75 15.03
N ALA A 67 -7.44 -0.74 15.08
CA ALA A 67 -7.11 0.52 15.74
C ALA A 67 -7.36 0.39 17.24
N GLU A 68 -6.34 0.70 18.03
CA GLU A 68 -6.43 0.85 19.48
C GLU A 68 -6.47 2.34 19.79
N GLU A 69 -7.57 2.78 20.41
CA GLU A 69 -7.62 4.10 21.03
C GLU A 69 -6.62 4.08 22.19
N GLN A 70 -5.57 4.89 22.07
CA GLN A 70 -4.68 5.08 23.21
C GLN A 70 -5.51 5.77 24.29
N GLU A 71 -5.78 5.08 25.38
CA GLU A 71 -6.29 5.70 26.61
C GLU A 71 -5.27 6.76 27.01
N THR A 72 -5.48 7.99 26.53
CA THR A 72 -4.75 9.13 27.02
C THR A 72 -5.17 9.21 28.47
N ASN A 73 -4.31 8.72 29.37
CA ASN A 73 -4.41 8.93 30.80
C ASN A 73 -4.43 10.44 31.00
N HIS A 74 -5.61 11.04 30.84
CA HIS A 74 -5.81 12.45 31.08
C HIS A 74 -5.71 12.55 32.60
N PRO A 75 -4.62 13.13 33.15
CA PRO A 75 -4.55 13.33 34.58
C PRO A 75 -5.75 14.21 34.91
N GLN A 76 -6.71 13.60 35.60
CA GLN A 76 -7.92 14.22 36.07
C GLN A 76 -7.51 15.46 36.88
N SER A 77 -7.53 16.64 36.26
CA SER A 77 -7.33 17.88 37.00
C SER A 77 -8.62 18.12 37.76
N ASP A 78 -8.66 17.62 39.00
CA ASP A 78 -9.65 18.01 39.99
C ASP A 78 -9.49 19.52 40.25
N ASP A 79 -10.21 20.35 39.50
CA ASP A 79 -10.47 21.74 39.88
C ASP A 79 -11.86 22.18 39.44
N ASN A 80 -12.83 21.64 40.17
CA ASN A 80 -13.87 22.39 40.87
C ASN A 80 -13.99 23.91 40.51
N GLN A 81 -14.93 24.30 39.64
CA GLN A 81 -15.74 25.49 39.91
C GLN A 81 -17.07 25.56 39.16
N MET A 82 -18.10 25.37 39.98
CA MET A 82 -19.51 25.71 39.85
C MET A 82 -19.79 26.99 39.03
N SER A 83 -20.53 26.88 37.93
CA SER A 83 -21.27 28.01 37.34
C SER A 83 -22.54 27.54 36.63
N LYS A 84 -23.60 27.55 37.43
CA LYS A 84 -25.03 27.50 37.14
C LYS A 84 -25.45 28.67 36.23
N SER A 85 -26.39 28.46 35.30
CA SER A 85 -27.50 29.37 34.89
C SER A 85 -27.91 29.16 33.41
N THR A 86 -29.02 28.47 33.10
CA THR A 86 -30.40 28.96 32.83
C THR A 86 -30.68 29.58 31.43
N THR A 87 -31.48 28.82 30.65
CA THR A 87 -32.77 29.22 30.01
C THR A 87 -32.81 29.93 28.63
N SER A 88 -33.59 29.31 27.72
CA SER A 88 -34.47 29.88 26.64
C SER A 88 -33.80 30.70 25.52
N SER A 89 -34.27 30.80 24.27
CA SER A 89 -35.55 30.58 23.57
C SER A 89 -35.28 30.71 22.04
N PRO A 90 -36.29 30.60 21.15
CA PRO A 90 -36.12 30.38 19.71
C PRO A 90 -36.11 31.67 18.86
N GLU A 91 -36.06 31.44 17.54
CA GLU A 91 -36.57 32.26 16.42
C GLU A 91 -35.55 32.89 15.46
N GLU A 92 -35.66 32.36 14.24
CA GLU A 92 -35.76 33.05 12.96
C GLU A 92 -34.63 33.96 12.45
N ARG A 93 -34.29 33.61 11.20
CA ARG A 93 -34.04 34.50 10.06
C ARG A 93 -32.62 34.97 9.78
N SER A 94 -32.32 34.73 8.49
CA SER A 94 -31.59 35.59 7.57
C SER A 94 -30.09 35.37 7.41
N GLU A 95 -29.82 34.75 6.27
CA GLU A 95 -28.96 35.28 5.20
C GLU A 95 -27.47 35.47 5.49
N THR A 96 -26.71 34.52 4.90
CA THR A 96 -25.61 34.82 3.99
C THR A 96 -24.54 35.75 4.55
N SER A 97 -23.75 35.24 5.49
CA SER A 97 -22.53 35.90 5.94
C SER A 97 -21.39 34.89 6.01
N ALA A 98 -20.29 35.28 5.37
CA ALA A 98 -19.09 34.53 5.03
C ALA A 98 -18.56 33.54 6.10
N PRO A 99 -17.91 32.43 5.68
CA PRO A 99 -17.44 31.37 6.57
C PRO A 99 -16.34 31.90 7.48
N LYS A 100 -16.70 32.14 8.76
CA LYS A 100 -15.73 32.33 9.83
C LYS A 100 -15.04 31.00 10.09
N GLU A 101 -13.74 31.01 9.94
CA GLU A 101 -12.77 29.99 10.31
C GLU A 101 -13.02 29.50 11.75
N MET A 102 -13.86 28.47 11.90
CA MET A 102 -13.95 27.71 13.15
C MET A 102 -12.80 26.72 13.15
N SER A 103 -11.66 27.17 13.67
CA SER A 103 -10.50 26.36 14.03
C SER A 103 -10.89 25.38 15.15
N LYS A 104 -11.64 24.34 14.79
CA LYS A 104 -11.96 23.24 15.69
C LYS A 104 -10.67 22.45 15.86
N THR A 105 -10.00 22.69 16.98
CA THR A 105 -8.84 21.94 17.46
C THR A 105 -9.25 20.48 17.59
N SER A 106 -9.10 19.70 16.52
CA SER A 106 -9.16 18.25 16.57
C SER A 106 -8.03 17.83 17.48
N SER A 107 -8.37 17.44 18.72
CA SER A 107 -7.47 16.74 19.62
C SER A 107 -6.98 15.50 18.88
N ASP A 108 -5.74 15.58 18.40
CA ASP A 108 -5.04 14.56 17.64
C ASP A 108 -4.80 13.36 18.56
N THR A 109 -5.82 12.53 18.67
CA THR A 109 -5.74 11.26 19.39
C THR A 109 -4.96 10.33 18.48
N SER A 110 -3.68 10.15 18.81
CA SER A 110 -2.79 9.26 18.05
C SER A 110 -3.33 7.82 18.15
N LEU A 111 -3.93 7.35 17.05
CA LEU A 111 -4.38 5.97 16.93
C LEU A 111 -3.16 5.06 16.77
N ARG A 112 -3.11 3.97 17.53
CA ARG A 112 -2.13 2.91 17.35
C ARG A 112 -2.77 1.75 16.62
N TYR A 113 -2.11 1.22 15.60
CA TYR A 113 -2.58 0.04 14.89
C TYR A 113 -1.82 -1.20 15.33
N THR A 114 -2.54 -2.29 15.58
CA THR A 114 -1.98 -3.63 15.81
C THR A 114 -2.45 -4.59 14.73
N GLU A 115 -1.59 -5.55 14.36
CA GLU A 115 -1.86 -6.49 13.28
C GLU A 115 -1.90 -7.92 13.80
N LEU A 116 -2.99 -8.63 13.53
CA LEU A 116 -3.14 -10.05 13.80
C LEU A 116 -2.90 -10.85 12.52
N ARG A 117 -2.08 -11.90 12.61
CA ARG A 117 -1.75 -12.80 11.48
C ARG A 117 -2.20 -14.25 11.67
N ASP A 118 -2.45 -14.65 12.91
CA ASP A 118 -2.92 -16.00 13.21
C ASP A 118 -4.41 -16.13 12.85
N THR A 119 -4.74 -17.14 12.05
CA THR A 119 -6.11 -17.34 11.53
C THR A 119 -7.11 -17.59 12.65
N SER A 120 -6.73 -18.33 13.71
CA SER A 120 -7.64 -18.62 14.81
C SER A 120 -7.94 -17.38 15.65
N THR A 121 -6.93 -16.54 15.89
CA THR A 121 -7.05 -15.27 16.61
C THR A 121 -7.88 -14.26 15.81
N ILE A 122 -7.67 -14.19 14.49
CA ILE A 122 -8.48 -13.35 13.59
C ILE A 122 -9.95 -13.76 13.64
N MET A 123 -10.26 -15.05 13.45
CA MET A 123 -11.65 -15.55 13.50
C MET A 123 -12.28 -15.29 14.86
N SER A 124 -11.53 -15.49 15.96
CA SER A 124 -12.01 -15.22 17.32
C SER A 124 -12.37 -13.75 17.50
N HIS A 125 -11.52 -12.83 17.03
CA HIS A 125 -11.75 -11.39 17.14
C HIS A 125 -12.97 -10.97 16.32
N LEU A 126 -13.04 -11.39 15.06
CA LEU A 126 -14.16 -11.10 14.17
C LEU A 126 -15.48 -11.66 14.71
N SER A 127 -15.48 -12.87 15.25
CA SER A 127 -16.67 -13.47 15.87
C SER A 127 -17.20 -12.62 17.02
N LYS A 128 -16.31 -12.06 17.84
CA LYS A 128 -16.68 -11.16 18.94
C LYS A 128 -17.22 -9.83 18.42
N CYS A 129 -16.54 -9.20 17.47
CA CYS A 129 -16.95 -7.91 16.91
C CYS A 129 -18.31 -7.99 16.21
N LEU A 130 -18.55 -9.07 15.47
CA LEU A 130 -19.80 -9.31 14.72
C LEU A 130 -20.87 -10.04 15.54
N GLN A 131 -20.61 -10.32 16.83
CA GLN A 131 -21.52 -11.02 17.74
C GLN A 131 -22.04 -12.36 17.18
N LEU A 132 -21.16 -13.09 16.49
CA LEU A 132 -21.50 -14.39 15.92
C LEU A 132 -21.56 -15.46 17.03
N PRO A 133 -22.61 -16.30 17.07
CA PRO A 133 -22.78 -17.33 18.08
C PRO A 133 -21.92 -18.56 17.78
N LEU A 134 -20.60 -18.41 17.78
CA LEU A 134 -19.64 -19.48 17.51
C LEU A 134 -18.99 -19.99 18.79
N THR A 135 -18.95 -21.30 18.94
CA THR A 135 -18.15 -21.96 19.97
C THR A 135 -16.69 -22.07 19.55
N LEU A 136 -15.79 -22.17 20.54
CA LEU A 136 -14.35 -22.34 20.28
C LEU A 136 -14.05 -23.59 19.43
N ASN A 137 -14.78 -24.68 19.65
CA ASN A 137 -14.61 -25.93 18.91
C ASN A 137 -15.04 -25.78 17.44
N GLU A 138 -16.12 -25.05 17.16
CA GLU A 138 -16.53 -24.77 15.78
C GLU A 138 -15.47 -23.93 15.06
N MET A 139 -14.94 -22.90 15.72
CA MET A 139 -13.88 -22.05 15.15
C MET A 139 -12.60 -22.83 14.83
N GLN A 140 -12.18 -23.75 15.69
CA GLN A 140 -10.96 -24.54 15.47
C GLN A 140 -11.05 -25.48 14.26
N ASN A 141 -12.26 -25.95 13.94
CA ASN A 141 -12.50 -26.87 12.82
C ASN A 141 -12.89 -26.13 11.53
N MET A 142 -12.98 -24.80 11.56
CA MET A 142 -13.46 -23.99 10.45
C MET A 142 -12.29 -23.41 9.65
N THR A 143 -12.40 -23.43 8.32
CA THR A 143 -11.48 -22.70 7.45
C THR A 143 -11.86 -21.22 7.42
N MET A 144 -10.91 -20.33 7.12
CA MET A 144 -11.21 -18.90 6.95
C MET A 144 -12.31 -18.69 5.90
N LYS A 145 -12.28 -19.41 4.77
CA LYS A 145 -13.31 -19.29 3.72
C LYS A 145 -14.72 -19.61 4.24
N SER A 146 -14.87 -20.68 5.03
CA SER A 146 -16.17 -21.03 5.64
C SER A 146 -16.61 -20.00 6.68
N PHE A 147 -15.68 -19.45 7.46
CA PHE A 147 -15.96 -18.40 8.42
C PHE A 147 -16.48 -17.13 7.75
N LEU A 148 -15.79 -16.64 6.70
CA LEU A 148 -16.19 -15.43 5.98
C LEU A 148 -17.58 -15.58 5.36
N ASN A 149 -17.88 -16.74 4.76
CA ASN A 149 -19.19 -17.01 4.20
C ASN A 149 -20.30 -16.98 5.27
N MET A 150 -20.04 -17.57 6.45
CA MET A 150 -20.98 -17.53 7.57
C MET A 150 -21.19 -16.11 8.10
N ALA A 151 -20.12 -15.33 8.22
CA ALA A 151 -20.13 -13.96 8.68
C ALA A 151 -20.65 -12.95 7.64
N GLN A 152 -21.02 -13.42 6.43
CA GLN A 152 -21.38 -12.58 5.28
C GLN A 152 -20.31 -11.52 4.96
N ILE A 153 -19.05 -11.87 5.18
CA ILE A 153 -17.91 -11.04 4.82
C ILE A 153 -17.51 -11.38 3.39
N GLN A 154 -17.39 -10.34 2.56
CA GLN A 154 -17.01 -10.45 1.16
C GLN A 154 -15.89 -9.46 0.84
N MET A 155 -15.17 -9.70 -0.25
CA MET A 155 -14.19 -8.75 -0.76
C MET A 155 -14.92 -7.46 -1.15
N PHE A 156 -14.49 -6.31 -0.62
CA PHE A 156 -15.08 -5.00 -0.95
C PHE A 156 -14.15 -4.12 -1.78
N ASP A 157 -12.83 -4.30 -1.65
CA ASP A 157 -11.85 -3.52 -2.40
C ASP A 157 -10.53 -4.28 -2.59
N SER A 158 -9.66 -3.76 -3.44
CA SER A 158 -8.31 -4.25 -3.64
C SER A 158 -7.34 -3.10 -3.88
N TRP A 159 -6.14 -3.21 -3.30
CA TRP A 159 -5.08 -2.23 -3.41
C TRP A 159 -3.82 -2.86 -4.01
N THR A 160 -3.32 -2.31 -5.10
CA THR A 160 -2.03 -2.71 -5.65
C THR A 160 -0.91 -2.05 -4.85
N ARG A 161 -0.17 -2.83 -4.06
CA ARG A 161 0.95 -2.35 -3.24
C ARG A 161 2.17 -2.03 -4.10
N THR A 162 2.52 -2.96 -4.97
CA THR A 162 3.62 -2.80 -5.92
C THR A 162 3.24 -3.37 -7.28
N SER A 163 3.80 -2.81 -8.35
CA SER A 163 3.69 -3.36 -9.69
C SER A 163 5.08 -3.44 -10.31
N THR A 164 5.42 -4.61 -10.86
CA THR A 164 6.67 -4.86 -11.55
C THR A 164 6.37 -5.21 -12.99
N MET A 165 6.93 -4.44 -13.92
CA MET A 165 6.80 -4.64 -15.35
C MET A 165 8.18 -4.94 -15.94
N ARG A 166 8.31 -6.01 -16.72
CA ARG A 166 9.54 -6.34 -17.42
C ARG A 166 9.38 -6.13 -18.91
N TYR A 167 10.24 -5.29 -19.47
CA TYR A 167 10.32 -5.02 -20.89
C TYR A 167 11.51 -5.73 -21.50
N SER A 168 11.30 -6.37 -22.65
CA SER A 168 12.38 -6.84 -23.51
C SER A 168 12.78 -5.71 -24.47
N LEU A 169 14.09 -5.47 -24.59
CA LEU A 169 14.67 -4.41 -25.41
C LEU A 169 15.55 -5.00 -26.53
N PRO A 170 15.76 -4.27 -27.65
CA PRO A 170 16.71 -4.67 -28.69
C PRO A 170 18.11 -4.88 -28.13
N GLY A 171 18.87 -5.83 -28.68
CA GLY A 171 20.24 -6.14 -28.23
C GLY A 171 20.32 -7.07 -27.01
N GLY A 172 19.21 -7.66 -26.57
CA GLY A 172 19.20 -8.62 -25.44
C GLY A 172 19.17 -7.95 -24.06
N PHE A 173 18.87 -6.66 -24.00
CA PHE A 173 18.66 -5.95 -22.75
C PHE A 173 17.25 -6.22 -22.21
N SER A 174 17.08 -6.09 -20.90
CA SER A 174 15.77 -6.07 -20.24
C SER A 174 15.69 -4.86 -19.32
N LEU A 175 14.54 -4.19 -19.27
CA LEU A 175 14.26 -3.17 -18.27
C LEU A 175 13.16 -3.68 -17.34
N VAL A 176 13.42 -3.73 -16.05
CA VAL A 176 12.41 -4.01 -15.02
C VAL A 176 12.03 -2.71 -14.37
N VAL A 177 10.75 -2.32 -14.44
CA VAL A 177 10.20 -1.13 -13.81
C VAL A 177 9.39 -1.57 -12.61
N GLU A 178 9.76 -1.08 -11.44
CA GLU A 178 9.07 -1.33 -10.17
C GLU A 178 8.41 -0.03 -9.68
N ARG A 179 7.10 -0.08 -9.48
CA ARG A 179 6.29 1.00 -8.89
C ARG A 179 5.84 0.57 -7.51
N ASN A 180 6.14 1.35 -6.48
CA ASN A 180 5.66 1.15 -5.12
C ASN A 180 4.58 2.19 -4.81
N TYR A 181 3.34 1.74 -4.64
CA TYR A 181 2.19 2.62 -4.40
C TYR A 181 1.98 2.90 -2.90
N ARG A 182 2.73 2.25 -2.00
CA ARG A 182 2.62 2.52 -0.55
C ARG A 182 3.16 3.89 -0.16
N ILE A 183 4.11 4.41 -0.93
CA ILE A 183 4.72 5.72 -0.70
C ILE A 183 4.35 6.58 -1.92
N PRO A 184 3.29 7.41 -1.84
CA PRO A 184 2.79 8.16 -3.00
C PRO A 184 3.83 9.09 -3.65
N THR A 185 4.86 9.48 -2.90
CA THR A 185 5.94 10.36 -3.35
C THR A 185 7.16 9.59 -3.89
N GLU A 186 7.18 8.26 -3.82
CA GLU A 186 8.31 7.46 -4.26
C GLU A 186 8.34 7.36 -5.79
N THR A 187 9.44 7.82 -6.38
CA THR A 187 9.66 7.70 -7.82
C THR A 187 9.86 6.22 -8.21
N PRO A 188 9.24 5.73 -9.29
CA PRO A 188 9.45 4.37 -9.78
C PRO A 188 10.93 4.03 -9.99
N SER A 189 11.31 2.83 -9.56
CA SER A 189 12.66 2.28 -9.75
C SER A 189 12.73 1.54 -11.08
N ALA A 190 13.86 1.66 -11.78
CA ALA A 190 14.17 0.96 -13.02
C ALA A 190 15.44 0.15 -12.85
N PHE A 191 15.43 -1.11 -13.30
CA PHE A 191 16.62 -1.95 -13.35
C PHE A 191 16.89 -2.35 -14.79
N LEU A 192 17.98 -1.80 -15.35
CA LEU A 192 18.46 -2.20 -16.66
C LEU A 192 19.37 -3.41 -16.50
N MET A 193 19.10 -4.45 -17.27
CA MET A 193 19.75 -5.76 -17.15
C MET A 193 20.24 -6.27 -18.50
N MET A 194 21.35 -7.00 -18.50
CA MET A 194 21.88 -7.72 -19.66
C MET A 194 22.72 -8.91 -19.23
N ASN A 195 22.98 -9.84 -20.15
CA ASN A 195 23.99 -10.90 -19.96
C ASN A 195 25.25 -10.50 -20.72
N ALA A 196 26.24 -9.97 -20.00
CA ALA A 196 27.47 -9.44 -20.58
C ALA A 196 28.55 -10.53 -20.69
N GLU A 197 29.37 -10.47 -21.74
CA GLU A 197 30.54 -11.32 -21.86
C GLU A 197 31.65 -10.82 -20.93
N VAL A 198 32.24 -11.73 -20.13
CA VAL A 198 33.20 -11.36 -19.09
C VAL A 198 34.42 -10.62 -19.66
N LEU A 199 34.89 -11.05 -20.84
CA LEU A 199 36.07 -10.46 -21.48
C LEU A 199 35.82 -9.08 -22.11
N SER A 200 34.56 -8.69 -22.31
CA SER A 200 34.17 -7.42 -22.94
C SER A 200 33.23 -6.59 -22.06
N ILE A 201 33.24 -6.86 -20.74
CA ILE A 201 32.33 -6.25 -19.76
C ILE A 201 32.29 -4.73 -19.84
N SER A 202 33.44 -4.06 -20.03
CA SER A 202 33.52 -2.61 -20.17
C SER A 202 32.73 -2.09 -21.37
N SER A 203 32.85 -2.75 -22.53
CA SER A 203 32.11 -2.37 -23.74
C SER A 203 30.61 -2.60 -23.58
N GLU A 204 30.22 -3.68 -22.90
CA GLU A 204 28.81 -3.94 -22.57
C GLU A 204 28.24 -2.87 -21.63
N LEU A 205 29.00 -2.47 -20.60
CA LEU A 205 28.59 -1.38 -19.70
C LEU A 205 28.44 -0.04 -20.43
N GLU A 206 29.29 0.28 -21.41
CA GLU A 206 29.13 1.46 -22.26
C GLU A 206 27.86 1.40 -23.12
N LYS A 207 27.51 0.23 -23.66
CA LYS A 207 26.25 0.03 -24.38
C LYS A 207 25.06 0.29 -23.46
N MET A 208 25.14 -0.20 -22.22
CA MET A 208 24.11 0.00 -21.21
C MET A 208 23.97 1.48 -20.82
N ASP A 209 25.05 2.25 -20.68
CA ASP A 209 24.98 3.71 -20.43
C ASP A 209 24.39 4.49 -21.63
N ARG A 210 24.74 4.12 -22.86
CA ARG A 210 24.11 4.70 -24.07
C ARG A 210 22.59 4.45 -24.07
N LEU A 211 22.18 3.23 -23.74
CA LEU A 211 20.77 2.84 -23.65
C LEU A 211 20.04 3.57 -22.52
N ARG A 212 20.68 3.72 -21.35
CA ARG A 212 20.17 4.53 -20.23
C ARG A 212 19.86 5.95 -20.69
N LYS A 213 20.78 6.60 -21.40
CA LYS A 213 20.61 7.96 -21.94
C LYS A 213 19.48 8.02 -22.96
N SER A 214 19.35 7.04 -23.86
CA SER A 214 18.26 7.03 -24.85
C SER A 214 16.87 6.82 -24.23
N LEU A 215 16.80 6.11 -23.11
CA LEU A 215 15.58 5.90 -22.32
C LEU A 215 15.30 7.02 -21.31
N SER A 216 16.13 8.06 -21.25
CA SER A 216 16.02 9.16 -20.28
C SER A 216 16.00 8.68 -18.82
N LEU A 217 16.82 7.67 -18.47
CA LEU A 217 16.93 7.14 -17.11
C LEU A 217 17.95 7.91 -16.26
N TYR A 218 17.60 8.17 -14.99
CA TYR A 218 18.43 8.93 -14.06
C TYR A 218 19.15 8.02 -13.06
N THR A 219 20.37 8.39 -12.68
CA THR A 219 21.11 7.73 -11.59
C THR A 219 20.52 8.14 -10.25
N LYS A 220 20.40 7.18 -9.31
CA LYS A 220 19.83 7.43 -7.98
C LYS A 220 20.60 8.48 -7.15
N ALA A 221 21.87 8.72 -7.49
CA ALA A 221 22.74 9.67 -6.80
C ALA A 221 22.43 11.16 -7.09
N ASN A 222 21.69 11.48 -8.16
CA ASN A 222 21.53 12.85 -8.62
C ASN A 222 20.28 13.57 -8.07
N SER A 223 19.66 13.07 -6.99
CA SER A 223 18.42 13.66 -6.47
C SER A 223 18.60 14.61 -5.28
N ASP A 224 19.84 14.81 -4.83
CA ASP A 224 20.15 15.65 -3.67
C ASP A 224 20.77 17.01 -4.06
N GLU A 225 20.79 17.36 -5.35
CA GLU A 225 21.19 18.68 -5.88
C GLU A 225 19.99 19.49 -6.38
#